data_AF-A0AA38URW2-F1
#
_entry.id   AF-A0AA38URW2-F1
#
_cell.length_a   1.000
_cell.length_b   1.000
_cell.length_c   1.000
_cell.angle_alpha   90.00
_cell.angle_beta   90.00
_cell.angle_gamma   90.00
#
_symmetry.space_group_name_H-M   'P 1'
#
loop_
_entity.id
_entity.type
_entity.pdbx_description
1 polymer ?
#
loop_
_entity_poly.entity_id
_entity_poly.type
_entity_poly.pdbx_seq_one_letter_code
_entity_poly.pdbx_strand_id
1 'polypeptide(L)'
;MVEAGPPLQNGSTTRNGTFSLKNILSPDNDLEAIEHHPKLNGEASSGWDEEAIVRPLAEGYCIECEDQPAEVFCENCADAYCDVCYSAQHRKGSRTTHKTKALDITQKAVEKAKERVEAKGDEHMDVVEDDDADEELEQITSAIPAQPSGAQPAIGSTVGEWFVDRSRFIPLRLTLGERKFLRLLEAALSVSEYTDKIDTLSSGQSKAKRIVAQIKELCAIMSGLLLSADYKAGQELFQDRDFQANEEFYQRVFELGRRHKIMNPDKMRTTYGKLIYLLQDSQAPEIKDLLGFSCVKPINTVYAVLKENDALEMLRDDLINAATQEIYSEGRSRREIQRDIKSKERAIETLSTRYQRRGVSQETLRQCLYSIGDNHAFLRVNRDPCERMIDYLQQYFHPTQAKDPKNSLAIRSGKGGARLSHDHSKQYAYVIQSLTLWKEILHDMFHLWSLAEEDLLSDSISYRLRDTGQGLNRVQPSPKTSRLMHTILHKAQKSVGSWVGSSVIHMGDHNVPNALLFIDKYTQIYRILLPICNTLSQIPNLMEKPALRSYIEDDFGSAENLMKEILSDFFRHGFDGSGADNFYDAGSCIDGRLTSAWNWCSTLEKKRFFPIFLLSGFIGFDGDW
;
A
#
# COMPACT_ATOMS: atom_id res chain seq x y z
N MET A 1 -40.14 -10.35 -53.78
CA MET A 1 -40.06 -8.87 -53.76
C MET A 1 -40.55 -8.45 -52.38
N VAL A 2 -39.65 -8.47 -51.39
CA VAL A 2 -38.94 -7.30 -50.81
C VAL A 2 -39.89 -6.31 -50.14
N GLU A 3 -39.76 -6.18 -48.82
CA GLU A 3 -39.79 -4.92 -48.03
C GLU A 3 -39.37 -5.30 -46.59
N ALA A 4 -38.09 -5.17 -46.24
CA ALA A 4 -37.40 -3.99 -45.68
C ALA A 4 -37.75 -3.73 -44.19
N GLY A 5 -36.87 -4.17 -43.29
CA GLY A 5 -36.91 -3.83 -41.86
C GLY A 5 -36.02 -2.62 -41.53
N PRO A 6 -36.29 -1.86 -40.44
CA PRO A 6 -35.43 -0.78 -39.97
C PRO A 6 -34.42 -1.22 -38.88
N PRO A 7 -33.38 -0.40 -38.59
CA PRO A 7 -32.06 -0.86 -38.15
C PRO A 7 -31.86 -0.91 -36.62
N LEU A 8 -30.93 -1.77 -36.20
CA LEU A 8 -30.38 -1.86 -34.85
C LEU A 8 -29.46 -0.67 -34.54
N GLN A 9 -29.77 0.12 -33.50
CA GLN A 9 -28.85 1.07 -32.88
C GLN A 9 -28.27 0.48 -31.59
N ASN A 10 -26.95 0.33 -31.58
CA ASN A 10 -26.13 0.07 -30.39
C ASN A 10 -26.09 1.33 -29.50
N GLY A 11 -26.74 1.28 -28.34
CA GLY A 11 -26.67 2.30 -27.30
C GLY A 11 -26.06 1.74 -26.02
N SER A 12 -24.76 1.99 -25.82
CA SER A 12 -24.05 1.79 -24.55
C SER A 12 -24.65 2.69 -23.46
N THR A 13 -25.32 2.10 -22.47
CA THR A 13 -25.80 2.79 -21.28
C THR A 13 -24.90 2.45 -20.09
N THR A 14 -24.11 3.44 -19.65
CA THR A 14 -23.36 3.41 -18.39
C THR A 14 -24.33 3.34 -17.21
N ARG A 15 -24.36 2.21 -16.49
CA ARG A 15 -25.16 2.02 -15.27
C ARG A 15 -24.36 2.46 -14.04
N ASN A 16 -24.74 3.58 -13.42
CA ASN A 16 -24.36 3.89 -12.04
C ASN A 16 -25.07 2.89 -11.11
N GLY A 17 -24.34 1.88 -10.62
CA GLY A 17 -24.87 0.82 -9.78
C GLY A 17 -25.10 1.28 -8.33
N THR A 18 -26.35 1.25 -7.88
CA THR A 18 -26.72 1.39 -6.46
C THR A 18 -26.14 0.20 -5.66
N PHE A 19 -25.56 0.45 -4.48
CA PHE A 19 -24.97 -0.59 -3.64
C PHE A 19 -26.07 -1.51 -3.09
N SER A 20 -26.15 -2.75 -3.60
CA SER A 20 -27.06 -3.78 -3.07
C SER A 20 -26.42 -5.15 -3.17
N LEU A 21 -26.75 -6.05 -2.25
CA LEU A 21 -26.25 -7.44 -2.22
C LEU A 21 -26.45 -8.16 -3.57
N LYS A 22 -27.56 -7.85 -4.25
CA LYS A 22 -27.90 -8.37 -5.58
C LYS A 22 -26.91 -7.90 -6.66
N ASN A 23 -26.41 -6.67 -6.56
CA ASN A 23 -25.48 -6.10 -7.52
C ASN A 23 -24.03 -6.56 -7.28
N ILE A 24 -23.68 -6.91 -6.04
CA ILE A 24 -22.35 -7.43 -5.69
C ILE A 24 -22.13 -8.86 -6.21
N LEU A 25 -23.22 -9.63 -6.39
CA LEU A 25 -23.18 -11.06 -6.69
C LEU A 25 -23.51 -11.42 -8.15
N SER A 26 -23.83 -10.44 -9.00
CA SER A 26 -24.20 -10.69 -10.39
C SER A 26 -22.96 -10.94 -11.29
N PRO A 27 -23.03 -11.92 -12.22
CA PRO A 27 -21.90 -12.28 -13.09
C PRO A 27 -21.54 -11.23 -14.16
N ASP A 28 -22.39 -10.23 -14.41
CA ASP A 28 -22.26 -9.26 -15.51
C ASP A 28 -21.81 -7.85 -15.09
N ASN A 29 -21.42 -7.64 -13.83
CA ASN A 29 -21.01 -6.31 -13.37
C ASN A 29 -19.51 -6.08 -13.54
N ASP A 30 -19.15 -4.86 -13.92
CA ASP A 30 -17.76 -4.42 -14.08
C ASP A 30 -17.09 -4.38 -12.70
N LEU A 31 -16.35 -5.44 -12.39
CA LEU A 31 -15.85 -5.76 -11.05
C LEU A 31 -14.82 -4.74 -10.54
N GLU A 32 -14.14 -4.02 -11.43
CA GLU A 32 -13.17 -2.97 -11.09
C GLU A 32 -13.84 -1.74 -10.49
N ALA A 33 -15.05 -1.36 -10.94
CA ALA A 33 -15.75 -0.16 -10.46
C ALA A 33 -16.25 -0.27 -9.00
N ILE A 34 -16.41 -1.48 -8.48
CA ILE A 34 -16.84 -1.73 -7.09
C ILE A 34 -15.64 -1.71 -6.12
N GLU A 35 -14.47 -2.18 -6.55
CA GLU A 35 -13.23 -2.21 -5.74
C GLU A 35 -12.65 -0.82 -5.46
N HIS A 36 -13.01 0.18 -6.28
CA HIS A 36 -12.60 1.58 -6.13
C HIS A 36 -13.68 2.50 -5.51
N HIS A 37 -14.72 1.93 -4.89
CA HIS A 37 -15.79 2.74 -4.31
C HIS A 37 -15.34 3.47 -3.01
N PRO A 38 -15.51 4.80 -2.88
CA PRO A 38 -14.99 5.59 -1.76
C PRO A 38 -15.43 5.11 -0.36
N LYS A 39 -16.65 4.56 -0.23
CA LYS A 39 -17.14 3.98 1.04
C LYS A 39 -16.40 2.73 1.54
N LEU A 40 -15.54 2.11 0.72
CA LEU A 40 -14.68 0.99 1.13
C LEU A 40 -13.24 1.41 1.45
N ASN A 41 -12.79 2.57 0.95
CA ASN A 41 -11.39 3.02 1.05
C ASN A 41 -11.22 4.33 1.85
N GLY A 42 -12.31 5.01 2.22
CA GLY A 42 -12.29 6.34 2.85
C GLY A 42 -12.15 6.35 4.38
N GLU A 43 -11.23 5.57 4.94
CA GLU A 43 -10.84 5.72 6.35
C GLU A 43 -9.38 6.18 6.44
N ALA A 44 -9.16 7.27 7.18
CA ALA A 44 -7.85 7.83 7.48
C ALA A 44 -6.97 6.81 8.20
N SER A 45 -5.66 6.82 7.93
CA SER A 45 -4.72 5.94 8.63
C SER A 45 -4.66 6.26 10.13
N SER A 46 -5.23 5.37 10.93
CA SER A 46 -4.80 5.15 12.31
C SER A 46 -4.17 3.76 12.38
N GLY A 47 -3.10 3.62 13.18
CA GLY A 47 -2.57 2.29 13.50
C GLY A 47 -3.67 1.43 14.09
N TRP A 48 -3.53 0.10 13.99
CA TRP A 48 -4.50 -0.87 14.49
C TRP A 48 -4.84 -0.73 15.99
N ASP A 49 -4.07 0.09 16.72
CA ASP A 49 -4.18 0.39 18.15
C ASP A 49 -4.78 1.78 18.48
N GLU A 50 -5.17 2.60 17.49
CA GLU A 50 -5.83 3.89 17.75
C GLU A 50 -7.33 3.84 17.40
N GLU A 51 -8.15 3.64 18.43
CA GLU A 51 -9.61 3.71 18.38
C GLU A 51 -10.09 5.09 17.88
N ALA A 52 -10.94 5.08 16.84
CA ALA A 52 -11.58 6.28 16.33
C ALA A 52 -12.52 6.89 17.39
N ILE A 53 -12.10 7.99 18.00
CA ILE A 53 -12.96 8.81 18.84
C ILE A 53 -14.00 9.47 17.92
N VAL A 54 -15.24 8.94 17.93
CA VAL A 54 -16.39 9.53 17.23
C VAL A 54 -16.62 10.94 17.76
N ARG A 55 -16.27 11.95 16.95
CA ARG A 55 -16.59 13.35 17.23
C ARG A 55 -17.99 13.65 16.67
N PRO A 56 -18.88 14.31 17.41
CA PRO A 56 -20.17 14.74 16.87
C PRO A 56 -19.97 15.83 15.80
N LEU A 57 -20.77 15.76 14.74
CA LEU A 57 -20.84 16.72 13.63
C LEU A 57 -20.87 18.18 14.14
N ALA A 58 -19.99 19.02 13.62
CA ALA A 58 -19.95 20.45 13.96
C ALA A 58 -21.19 21.17 13.39
N GLU A 59 -22.04 21.73 14.27
CA GLU A 59 -23.21 22.51 13.88
C GLU A 59 -22.83 23.67 12.94
N GLY A 60 -23.48 23.75 11.78
CA GLY A 60 -23.27 24.83 10.79
C GLY A 60 -22.41 24.46 9.57
N TYR A 61 -21.90 23.22 9.51
CA TYR A 61 -21.12 22.72 8.36
C TYR A 61 -21.96 21.80 7.46
N CYS A 62 -21.52 21.66 6.21
CA CYS A 62 -22.16 20.82 5.21
C CYS A 62 -22.19 19.36 5.67
N ILE A 63 -23.36 18.74 5.65
CA ILE A 63 -23.55 17.35 6.09
C ILE A 63 -22.80 16.31 5.25
N GLU A 64 -22.38 16.66 4.03
CA GLU A 64 -21.73 15.73 3.11
C GLU A 64 -20.21 15.79 3.15
N CYS A 65 -19.63 16.99 3.27
CA CYS A 65 -18.17 17.13 3.31
C CYS A 65 -17.63 17.42 4.70
N GLU A 66 -18.48 17.84 5.65
CA GLU A 66 -18.13 18.28 7.01
C GLU A 66 -17.07 19.39 7.10
N ASP A 67 -16.60 19.90 5.95
CA ASP A 67 -15.42 20.75 5.80
C ASP A 67 -15.78 22.21 5.46
N GLN A 68 -16.88 22.41 4.73
CA GLN A 68 -17.33 23.74 4.29
C GLN A 68 -18.60 24.18 5.03
N PRO A 69 -18.78 25.49 5.32
CA PRO A 69 -20.02 26.00 5.90
C PRO A 69 -21.24 25.64 5.05
N ALA A 70 -22.36 25.34 5.71
CA ALA A 70 -23.60 25.05 4.99
C ALA A 70 -24.26 26.36 4.51
N GLU A 71 -24.37 26.50 3.19
CA GLU A 71 -24.92 27.68 2.51
C GLU A 71 -26.31 27.42 1.93
N VAL A 72 -26.68 26.15 1.73
CA VAL A 72 -27.93 25.74 1.08
C VAL A 72 -28.60 24.65 1.89
N PHE A 73 -29.83 24.88 2.34
CA PHE A 73 -30.66 23.86 2.98
C PHE A 73 -31.63 23.26 1.96
N CYS A 74 -31.62 21.94 1.80
CA CYS A 74 -32.53 21.22 0.91
C CYS A 74 -33.75 20.73 1.69
N GLU A 75 -34.93 21.28 1.43
CA GLU A 75 -36.15 20.98 2.17
C GLU A 75 -36.63 19.53 1.99
N ASN A 76 -36.31 18.93 0.84
CA ASN A 76 -36.70 17.55 0.54
C ASN A 76 -35.77 16.49 1.13
N CYS A 77 -34.51 16.85 1.40
CA CYS A 77 -33.55 15.99 2.10
C CYS A 77 -33.55 16.27 3.61
N ALA A 78 -34.06 17.44 4.02
CA ALA A 78 -33.96 17.98 5.37
C ALA A 78 -32.52 18.19 5.86
N ASP A 79 -31.62 18.46 4.92
CA ASP A 79 -30.16 18.46 5.09
C ASP A 79 -29.53 19.79 4.65
N ALA A 80 -28.42 20.18 5.29
CA ALA A 80 -27.68 21.41 5.03
C ALA A 80 -26.39 21.12 4.26
N TYR A 81 -26.19 21.76 3.10
CA TYR A 81 -25.08 21.54 2.19
C TYR A 81 -24.30 22.84 1.92
N CYS A 82 -23.03 22.74 1.54
CA CYS A 82 -22.35 23.84 0.84
C CYS A 82 -22.82 23.89 -0.63
N ASP A 83 -22.63 25.01 -1.31
CA ASP A 83 -23.12 25.20 -2.69
C ASP A 83 -22.57 24.15 -3.68
N VAL A 84 -21.32 23.74 -3.47
CA VAL A 84 -20.64 22.71 -4.30
C VAL A 84 -21.26 21.34 -4.09
N CYS A 85 -21.45 20.90 -2.84
CA CYS A 85 -22.03 19.60 -2.52
C CYS A 85 -23.52 19.55 -2.90
N TYR A 86 -24.26 20.64 -2.70
CA TYR A 86 -25.64 20.75 -3.15
C TYR A 86 -25.72 20.57 -4.67
N SER A 87 -24.94 21.35 -5.42
CA SER A 87 -24.87 21.27 -6.88
C SER A 87 -24.41 19.91 -7.39
N ALA A 88 -23.46 19.25 -6.71
CA ALA A 88 -23.00 17.92 -7.08
C ALA A 88 -24.11 16.86 -6.93
N GLN A 89 -24.88 16.91 -5.85
CA GLN A 89 -25.89 15.90 -5.53
C GLN A 89 -27.27 16.16 -6.14
N HIS A 90 -27.58 17.42 -6.47
CA HIS A 90 -28.89 17.84 -6.97
C HIS A 90 -28.90 18.17 -8.47
N ARG A 91 -27.78 17.96 -9.19
CA ARG A 91 -27.68 18.19 -10.64
C ARG A 91 -28.19 17.05 -11.52
N LYS A 92 -28.48 15.86 -10.98
CA LYS A 92 -28.95 14.70 -11.78
C LYS A 92 -30.03 13.87 -11.04
N GLY A 93 -30.96 13.28 -11.81
CA GLY A 93 -31.98 12.35 -11.30
C GLY A 93 -33.19 13.06 -10.68
N SER A 94 -33.97 12.33 -9.86
CA SER A 94 -35.20 12.84 -9.23
C SER A 94 -34.97 13.97 -8.21
N ARG A 95 -33.71 14.30 -7.91
CA ARG A 95 -33.32 15.33 -6.94
C ARG A 95 -33.16 16.72 -7.55
N THR A 96 -33.22 16.86 -8.88
CA THR A 96 -33.17 18.16 -9.56
C THR A 96 -34.39 19.04 -9.28
N THR A 97 -35.48 18.44 -8.80
CA THR A 97 -36.72 19.15 -8.44
C THR A 97 -36.81 19.46 -6.94
N HIS A 98 -35.76 19.18 -6.16
CA HIS A 98 -35.75 19.50 -4.74
C HIS A 98 -35.76 21.02 -4.52
N LYS A 99 -36.53 21.45 -3.54
CA LYS A 99 -36.64 22.86 -3.15
C LYS A 99 -35.55 23.21 -2.16
N THR A 100 -34.95 24.38 -2.35
CA THR A 100 -33.86 24.89 -1.53
C THR A 100 -34.18 26.21 -0.88
N LYS A 101 -33.56 26.41 0.28
CA LYS A 101 -33.49 27.69 0.97
C LYS A 101 -32.02 28.06 1.17
N ALA A 102 -31.63 29.27 0.77
CA ALA A 102 -30.32 29.80 1.08
C ALA A 102 -30.20 30.07 2.60
N LEU A 103 -29.11 29.63 3.19
CA LEU A 103 -28.75 29.88 4.59
C LEU A 103 -27.87 31.13 4.61
N ASP A 104 -28.47 32.25 5.02
CA ASP A 104 -27.80 33.56 5.06
C ASP A 104 -26.88 33.65 6.28
N ILE A 105 -25.63 33.16 6.16
CA ILE A 105 -24.60 33.38 7.18
C ILE A 105 -24.06 34.81 7.00
N THR A 106 -24.79 35.79 7.52
CA THR A 106 -24.45 37.20 7.40
C THR A 106 -23.27 37.60 8.31
N GLN A 107 -22.20 38.08 7.65
CA GLN A 107 -21.51 39.35 7.97
C GLN A 107 -20.51 39.46 9.15
N LYS A 108 -19.68 38.46 9.45
CA LYS A 108 -18.48 38.71 10.30
C LYS A 108 -17.11 38.40 9.69
N ALA A 109 -17.03 37.67 8.57
CA ALA A 109 -15.74 37.26 8.00
C ALA A 109 -15.29 38.09 6.77
N VAL A 110 -16.20 38.79 6.09
CA VAL A 110 -15.94 39.35 4.75
C VAL A 110 -15.33 40.77 4.76
N GLU A 111 -15.40 41.51 5.87
CA GLU A 111 -14.78 42.86 5.95
C GLU A 111 -13.25 42.83 6.04
N LYS A 112 -12.62 41.71 6.38
CA LYS A 112 -11.16 41.64 6.60
C LYS A 112 -10.33 41.31 5.35
N ALA A 113 -10.95 40.93 4.25
CA ALA A 113 -10.25 40.39 3.07
C ALA A 113 -10.26 41.32 1.84
N LYS A 114 -11.03 42.42 1.86
CA LYS A 114 -11.24 43.31 0.70
C LYS A 114 -10.19 44.43 0.52
N GLU A 115 -9.17 44.51 1.37
CA GLU A 115 -8.25 45.66 1.40
C GLU A 115 -6.91 45.48 0.65
N ARG A 116 -6.72 44.45 -0.18
CA ARG A 116 -5.36 44.22 -0.75
C ARG A 116 -5.18 43.86 -2.23
N VAL A 117 -6.23 43.87 -3.05
CA VAL A 117 -6.07 43.56 -4.49
C VAL A 117 -6.85 44.55 -5.36
N GLU A 118 -6.34 45.77 -5.46
CA GLU A 118 -6.60 46.68 -6.59
C GLU A 118 -5.31 47.40 -6.95
N ALA A 119 -4.56 46.89 -7.93
CA ALA A 119 -3.73 47.72 -8.82
C ALA A 119 -3.20 46.91 -10.02
N LYS A 120 -3.90 47.10 -11.16
CA LYS A 120 -3.43 47.16 -12.57
C LYS A 120 -2.83 45.88 -13.19
N GLY A 121 -3.12 45.49 -14.44
CA GLY A 121 -3.77 46.20 -15.53
C GLY A 121 -2.88 46.21 -16.78
N ASP A 122 -3.08 45.18 -17.61
CA ASP A 122 -3.12 45.12 -19.09
C ASP A 122 -1.93 45.47 -20.03
N GLU A 123 -1.96 44.74 -21.15
CA GLU A 123 -1.45 45.01 -22.52
C GLU A 123 -0.06 44.53 -23.02
N HIS A 124 -0.14 43.54 -23.93
CA HIS A 124 0.27 43.53 -25.35
C HIS A 124 1.34 42.53 -25.82
N MET A 125 1.13 42.13 -27.08
CA MET A 125 1.53 40.91 -27.78
C MET A 125 2.58 41.27 -28.83
N ASP A 126 3.61 40.45 -29.02
CA ASP A 126 4.35 40.42 -30.29
C ASP A 126 4.90 39.02 -30.57
N VAL A 127 4.77 38.64 -31.85
CA VAL A 127 5.08 37.35 -32.45
C VAL A 127 6.37 37.47 -33.25
N VAL A 128 7.28 36.51 -33.13
CA VAL A 128 8.27 36.21 -34.16
C VAL A 128 8.60 34.72 -34.16
N GLU A 129 8.38 34.11 -35.32
CA GLU A 129 8.89 32.81 -35.77
C GLU A 129 10.37 32.97 -36.16
N ASP A 130 11.26 32.00 -35.86
CA ASP A 130 11.71 31.01 -36.86
C ASP A 130 12.88 30.12 -36.36
N ASP A 131 12.82 28.89 -36.87
CA ASP A 131 13.66 27.69 -37.00
C ASP A 131 15.09 27.48 -36.43
N ASP A 132 15.27 26.17 -36.16
CA ASP A 132 16.45 25.30 -36.28
C ASP A 132 17.64 25.39 -35.30
N ALA A 133 17.76 24.36 -34.45
CA ALA A 133 18.98 23.54 -34.34
C ALA A 133 18.71 22.30 -33.46
N ASP A 134 18.32 21.20 -34.12
CA ASP A 134 18.53 19.84 -33.62
C ASP A 134 19.91 19.32 -34.05
N GLU A 135 20.44 18.40 -33.25
CA GLU A 135 21.55 17.46 -33.46
C GLU A 135 22.96 17.80 -32.94
N GLU A 136 23.50 16.76 -32.28
CA GLU A 136 24.85 16.54 -31.74
C GLU A 136 25.14 17.07 -30.31
N LEU A 137 25.56 16.26 -29.33
CA LEU A 137 26.15 14.94 -29.40
C LEU A 137 26.06 14.22 -28.03
N GLU A 138 25.54 13.01 -28.08
CA GLU A 138 25.85 11.94 -27.15
C GLU A 138 27.38 11.73 -27.10
N GLN A 139 27.98 11.71 -25.90
CA GLN A 139 29.07 10.82 -25.48
C GLN A 139 29.78 11.42 -24.25
N ILE A 140 29.64 10.76 -23.10
CA ILE A 140 30.74 10.18 -22.32
C ILE A 140 30.07 9.22 -21.33
N THR A 141 30.00 7.95 -21.73
CA THR A 141 29.82 6.80 -20.85
C THR A 141 31.18 6.10 -20.72
N SER A 142 31.57 5.79 -19.48
CA SER A 142 32.51 4.74 -19.02
C SER A 142 33.18 5.23 -17.73
N ALA A 143 33.29 4.51 -16.61
CA ALA A 143 32.96 3.17 -16.16
C ALA A 143 32.78 3.30 -14.61
N ILE A 144 32.08 2.44 -13.87
CA ILE A 144 32.46 1.09 -13.42
C ILE A 144 31.15 0.38 -13.01
N PRO A 145 30.90 -0.89 -13.39
CA PRO A 145 29.76 -1.63 -12.90
C PRO A 145 30.03 -2.14 -11.48
N ALA A 146 29.42 -1.49 -10.48
CA ALA A 146 29.20 -2.15 -9.20
C ALA A 146 28.09 -3.19 -9.41
N GLN A 147 28.45 -4.47 -9.41
CA GLN A 147 27.50 -5.59 -9.42
C GLN A 147 26.67 -5.60 -8.12
N PRO A 148 25.34 -5.42 -8.16
CA PRO A 148 24.48 -5.73 -7.04
C PRO A 148 24.02 -7.18 -7.16
N SER A 149 24.55 -8.06 -6.30
CA SER A 149 23.95 -9.37 -6.05
C SER A 149 22.57 -9.16 -5.38
N GLY A 150 21.52 -9.12 -6.18
CA GLY A 150 20.16 -8.77 -5.77
C GLY A 150 19.30 -8.19 -6.89
N ALA A 151 19.89 -7.77 -8.01
CA ALA A 151 19.12 -7.42 -9.20
C ALA A 151 18.53 -8.69 -9.84
N GLN A 152 17.28 -8.62 -10.32
CA GLN A 152 16.71 -9.63 -11.20
C GLN A 152 17.69 -9.88 -12.36
N PRO A 153 17.90 -11.14 -12.80
CA PRO A 153 18.76 -11.42 -13.94
C PRO A 153 18.40 -10.53 -15.13
N ALA A 154 19.39 -10.03 -15.88
CA ALA A 154 19.13 -9.21 -17.05
C ALA A 154 18.40 -10.01 -18.14
N ILE A 155 17.58 -9.36 -18.96
CA ILE A 155 16.87 -10.03 -20.07
C ILE A 155 17.90 -10.66 -21.01
N GLY A 156 17.73 -11.96 -21.30
CA GLY A 156 18.65 -12.73 -22.13
C GLY A 156 19.86 -13.33 -21.40
N SER A 157 19.97 -13.14 -20.08
CA SER A 157 20.94 -13.85 -19.24
C SER A 157 20.35 -15.15 -18.66
N THR A 158 21.23 -16.09 -18.31
CA THR A 158 20.82 -17.34 -17.67
C THR A 158 20.23 -17.06 -16.30
N VAL A 159 19.00 -17.49 -16.03
CA VAL A 159 18.29 -17.13 -14.79
C VAL A 159 18.70 -17.98 -13.58
N GLY A 160 19.24 -19.18 -13.81
CA GLY A 160 19.71 -20.09 -12.76
C GLY A 160 18.62 -20.45 -11.73
N GLU A 161 18.99 -20.47 -10.45
CA GLU A 161 18.06 -20.76 -9.34
C GLU A 161 17.31 -19.52 -8.82
N TRP A 162 17.51 -18.34 -9.41
CA TRP A 162 16.97 -17.10 -8.86
C TRP A 162 15.44 -17.11 -8.73
N PHE A 163 14.72 -17.53 -9.79
CA PHE A 163 13.26 -17.66 -9.74
C PHE A 163 12.83 -18.86 -8.87
N VAL A 164 13.64 -19.91 -8.79
CA VAL A 164 13.38 -21.07 -7.93
C VAL A 164 13.33 -20.63 -6.47
N ASP A 165 14.34 -19.90 -6.00
CA ASP A 165 14.42 -19.45 -4.62
C ASP A 165 13.35 -18.42 -4.28
N ARG A 166 13.11 -17.44 -5.16
CA ARG A 166 12.07 -16.42 -4.93
C ARG A 166 10.66 -17.01 -4.93
N SER A 167 10.36 -17.94 -5.85
CA SER A 167 9.03 -18.53 -5.97
C SER A 167 8.56 -19.31 -4.73
N ARG A 168 9.50 -19.70 -3.84
CA ARG A 168 9.18 -20.33 -2.55
C ARG A 168 8.31 -19.45 -1.67
N PHE A 169 8.42 -18.14 -1.83
CA PHE A 169 7.74 -17.13 -1.02
C PHE A 169 6.74 -16.29 -1.81
N ILE A 170 6.59 -16.53 -3.12
CA ILE A 170 5.59 -15.84 -3.95
C ILE A 170 4.28 -16.61 -3.82
N PRO A 171 3.24 -16.05 -3.17
CA PRO A 171 1.95 -16.69 -3.09
C PRO A 171 1.34 -16.78 -4.49
N LEU A 172 0.59 -17.85 -4.74
CA LEU A 172 -0.14 -17.98 -6.00
C LEU A 172 -1.21 -16.89 -6.10
N ARG A 173 -1.55 -16.42 -7.30
CA ARG A 173 -2.58 -15.40 -7.53
C ARG A 173 -3.97 -16.00 -7.25
N LEU A 174 -4.91 -15.24 -6.70
CA LEU A 174 -6.29 -15.75 -6.54
C LEU A 174 -6.98 -15.89 -7.89
N THR A 175 -7.67 -17.02 -8.10
CA THR A 175 -8.61 -17.16 -9.22
C THR A 175 -9.87 -16.32 -9.00
N LEU A 176 -10.65 -16.08 -10.07
CA LEU A 176 -11.95 -15.40 -9.97
C LEU A 176 -12.91 -16.09 -9.00
N GLY A 177 -12.90 -17.43 -8.96
CA GLY A 177 -13.70 -18.20 -8.01
C GLY A 177 -13.25 -17.98 -6.57
N GLU A 178 -11.94 -17.98 -6.33
CA GLU A 178 -11.37 -17.76 -4.99
C GLU A 178 -11.64 -16.36 -4.45
N ARG A 179 -11.71 -15.34 -5.31
CA ARG A 179 -12.08 -13.97 -4.88
C ARG A 179 -13.48 -13.91 -4.26
N LYS A 180 -14.40 -14.81 -4.61
CA LYS A 180 -15.72 -14.90 -3.96
C LYS A 180 -15.59 -15.33 -2.50
N PHE A 181 -14.72 -16.30 -2.22
CA PHE A 181 -14.45 -16.78 -0.86
C PHE A 181 -13.64 -15.77 -0.04
N LEU A 182 -12.74 -15.00 -0.68
CA LEU A 182 -12.09 -13.87 -0.02
C LEU A 182 -13.13 -12.83 0.46
N ARG A 183 -14.07 -12.43 -0.40
CA ARG A 183 -15.15 -11.49 -0.02
C ARG A 183 -16.03 -12.04 1.10
N LEU A 184 -16.30 -13.34 1.09
CA LEU A 184 -17.00 -14.02 2.18
C LEU A 184 -16.25 -13.89 3.50
N LEU A 185 -14.94 -14.13 3.49
CA LEU A 185 -14.09 -14.00 4.68
C LEU A 185 -14.05 -12.55 5.18
N GLU A 186 -13.81 -11.59 4.29
CA GLU A 186 -13.75 -10.18 4.65
C GLU A 186 -15.08 -9.69 5.26
N ALA A 187 -16.21 -10.08 4.67
CA ALA A 187 -17.53 -9.76 5.19
C ALA A 187 -17.80 -10.40 6.57
N ALA A 188 -17.28 -11.60 6.81
CA ALA A 188 -17.41 -12.25 8.11
C ALA A 188 -16.50 -11.61 9.17
N LEU A 189 -15.28 -11.23 8.80
CA LEU A 189 -14.32 -10.57 9.69
C LEU A 189 -14.72 -9.13 10.04
N SER A 190 -15.37 -8.42 9.11
CA SER A 190 -15.79 -7.02 9.34
C SER A 190 -16.87 -6.90 10.43
N VAL A 191 -17.77 -7.88 10.52
CA VAL A 191 -18.80 -7.95 11.57
C VAL A 191 -18.34 -8.70 12.82
N SER A 192 -17.10 -9.21 12.84
CA SER A 192 -16.57 -9.97 13.96
C SER A 192 -15.95 -9.04 15.02
N GLU A 193 -16.39 -9.22 16.26
CA GLU A 193 -15.86 -8.58 17.48
C GLU A 193 -14.81 -9.47 18.19
N TYR A 194 -14.06 -10.27 17.41
CA TYR A 194 -13.18 -11.32 17.95
C TYR A 194 -12.19 -10.79 19.00
N THR A 195 -11.42 -9.77 18.64
CA THR A 195 -10.38 -9.17 19.50
C THR A 195 -10.97 -8.63 20.79
N ASP A 196 -12.11 -7.94 20.69
CA ASP A 196 -12.78 -7.26 21.80
C ASP A 196 -13.33 -8.28 22.82
N LYS A 197 -13.70 -9.48 22.35
CA LYS A 197 -14.20 -10.55 23.21
C LYS A 197 -13.10 -11.42 23.82
N ILE A 198 -11.95 -11.55 23.15
CA ILE A 198 -10.87 -12.46 23.56
C ILE A 198 -9.80 -11.77 24.40
N ASP A 199 -9.38 -10.57 24.02
CA ASP A 199 -8.28 -9.85 24.67
C ASP A 199 -8.77 -8.89 25.77
N THR A 200 -9.90 -9.25 26.39
CA THR A 200 -10.43 -8.61 27.61
C THR A 200 -10.24 -9.49 28.84
N LEU A 201 -10.01 -8.83 29.98
CA LEU A 201 -9.98 -9.44 31.31
C LEU A 201 -11.41 -9.87 31.70
N SER A 202 -11.74 -11.14 31.47
CA SER A 202 -13.05 -11.72 31.83
C SER A 202 -12.90 -12.76 32.93
N SER A 203 -13.78 -12.70 33.94
CA SER A 203 -13.76 -13.54 35.14
C SER A 203 -14.75 -14.71 35.12
N GLY A 204 -15.53 -14.89 34.04
CA GLY A 204 -16.65 -15.85 33.99
C GLY A 204 -16.46 -17.14 33.16
N GLN A 205 -15.69 -17.10 32.07
CA GLN A 205 -15.44 -18.26 31.19
C GLN A 205 -13.95 -18.43 30.91
N SER A 206 -13.48 -19.67 30.77
CA SER A 206 -12.09 -19.92 30.37
C SER A 206 -11.80 -19.28 29.00
N LYS A 207 -10.61 -18.69 28.84
CA LYS A 207 -10.17 -18.08 27.57
C LYS A 207 -10.34 -19.06 26.41
N ALA A 208 -10.01 -20.33 26.65
CA ALA A 208 -10.13 -21.39 25.65
C ALA A 208 -11.57 -21.58 25.13
N LYS A 209 -12.55 -21.64 26.04
CA LYS A 209 -13.96 -21.78 25.63
C LYS A 209 -14.46 -20.55 24.88
N ARG A 210 -14.01 -19.35 25.26
CA ARG A 210 -14.33 -18.11 24.54
C ARG A 210 -13.77 -18.12 23.11
N ILE A 211 -12.50 -18.49 22.94
CA ILE A 211 -11.86 -18.62 21.63
C ILE A 211 -12.64 -19.58 20.74
N VAL A 212 -12.93 -20.79 21.24
CA VAL A 212 -13.69 -21.81 20.47
C VAL A 212 -15.08 -21.30 20.09
N ALA A 213 -15.78 -20.63 21.02
CA ALA A 213 -17.09 -20.05 20.73
C ALA A 213 -17.01 -18.97 19.64
N GLN A 214 -16.01 -18.09 19.68
CA GLN A 214 -15.82 -17.04 18.68
C GLN A 214 -15.41 -17.58 17.31
N ILE A 215 -14.57 -18.62 17.26
CA ILE A 215 -14.23 -19.30 16.00
C ILE A 215 -15.48 -19.94 15.39
N LYS A 216 -16.29 -20.64 16.21
CA LYS A 216 -17.56 -21.25 15.74
C LYS A 216 -18.57 -20.20 15.29
N GLU A 217 -18.63 -19.05 15.96
CA GLU A 217 -19.46 -17.90 15.56
C GLU A 217 -19.03 -17.38 14.18
N LEU A 218 -17.73 -17.15 13.96
CA LEU A 218 -17.21 -16.72 12.65
C LEU A 218 -17.51 -17.74 11.55
N CYS A 219 -17.30 -19.04 11.82
CA CYS A 219 -17.64 -20.10 10.88
C CYS A 219 -19.15 -20.11 10.57
N ALA A 220 -20.02 -19.93 11.56
CA ALA A 220 -21.46 -19.85 11.35
C ALA A 220 -21.87 -18.62 10.52
N ILE A 221 -21.22 -17.47 10.72
CA ILE A 221 -21.43 -16.26 9.89
C ILE A 221 -21.07 -16.55 8.43
N MET A 222 -19.89 -17.14 8.19
CA MET A 222 -19.47 -17.53 6.84
C MET A 222 -20.46 -18.51 6.20
N SER A 223 -20.92 -19.53 6.94
CA SER A 223 -21.91 -20.48 6.43
C SER A 223 -23.23 -19.78 6.08
N GLY A 224 -23.72 -18.89 6.96
CA GLY A 224 -24.97 -18.14 6.74
C GLY A 224 -24.91 -17.21 5.52
N LEU A 225 -23.78 -16.52 5.33
CA LEU A 225 -23.54 -15.68 4.16
C LEU A 225 -23.44 -16.52 2.88
N LEU A 226 -22.76 -17.67 2.94
CA LEU A 226 -22.65 -18.60 1.80
C LEU A 226 -24.02 -19.15 1.42
N LEU A 227 -24.83 -19.61 2.37
CA LEU A 227 -26.20 -20.09 2.13
C LEU A 227 -27.08 -19.03 1.46
N SER A 228 -26.90 -17.76 1.83
CA SER A 228 -27.64 -16.65 1.24
C SER A 228 -27.20 -16.35 -0.20
N ALA A 229 -25.95 -16.63 -0.56
CA ALA A 229 -25.38 -16.36 -1.88
C ALA A 229 -25.50 -17.57 -2.85
N ASP A 230 -25.31 -18.78 -2.34
CA ASP A 230 -25.41 -20.06 -3.05
C ASP A 230 -26.09 -21.07 -2.12
N TYR A 231 -27.40 -21.26 -2.35
CA TYR A 231 -28.23 -22.11 -1.52
C TYR A 231 -27.72 -23.56 -1.45
N LYS A 232 -27.22 -24.09 -2.57
CA LYS A 232 -26.79 -25.49 -2.64
C LYS A 232 -25.48 -25.67 -1.87
N ALA A 233 -24.48 -24.84 -2.16
CA ALA A 233 -23.19 -24.90 -1.47
C ALA A 233 -23.32 -24.63 0.03
N GLY A 234 -24.18 -23.68 0.41
CA GLY A 234 -24.45 -23.42 1.83
C GLY A 234 -25.20 -24.55 2.51
N GLN A 235 -26.17 -25.19 1.84
CA GLN A 235 -26.92 -26.30 2.43
C GLN A 235 -26.01 -27.51 2.71
N GLU A 236 -25.07 -27.81 1.82
CA GLU A 236 -24.03 -28.83 2.02
C GLU A 236 -23.19 -28.52 3.26
N LEU A 237 -22.79 -27.26 3.45
CA LEU A 237 -22.04 -26.82 4.63
C LEU A 237 -22.87 -26.86 5.94
N PHE A 238 -24.19 -26.71 5.84
CA PHE A 238 -25.11 -26.65 6.98
C PHE A 238 -25.66 -28.02 7.42
N GLN A 239 -25.71 -29.01 6.52
CA GLN A 239 -26.49 -30.25 6.72
C GLN A 239 -26.11 -31.00 8.01
N ASP A 240 -24.85 -30.95 8.42
CA ASP A 240 -24.38 -31.71 9.60
C ASP A 240 -24.06 -30.85 10.83
N ARG A 241 -24.08 -29.51 10.72
CA ARG A 241 -23.54 -28.57 11.75
C ARG A 241 -22.15 -29.00 12.28
N ASP A 242 -21.45 -29.81 11.52
CA ASP A 242 -20.18 -30.39 11.88
C ASP A 242 -19.08 -29.53 11.25
N PHE A 243 -18.41 -28.75 12.11
CA PHE A 243 -17.30 -27.91 11.67
C PHE A 243 -16.09 -28.75 11.24
N GLN A 244 -15.92 -29.95 11.82
CA GLN A 244 -14.83 -30.86 11.49
C GLN A 244 -15.01 -31.43 10.08
N ALA A 245 -16.23 -31.82 9.71
CA ALA A 245 -16.55 -32.28 8.35
C ALA A 245 -16.22 -31.23 7.26
N ASN A 246 -16.18 -29.95 7.64
CA ASN A 246 -15.94 -28.82 6.75
C ASN A 246 -14.55 -28.18 6.94
N GLU A 247 -13.60 -28.88 7.56
CA GLU A 247 -12.23 -28.40 7.83
C GLU A 247 -11.56 -27.84 6.57
N GLU A 248 -11.57 -28.58 5.46
CA GLU A 248 -10.91 -28.18 4.22
C GLU A 248 -11.45 -26.84 3.66
N PHE A 249 -12.75 -26.61 3.82
CA PHE A 249 -13.40 -25.38 3.39
C PHE A 249 -12.89 -24.19 4.21
N TYR A 250 -12.94 -24.26 5.54
CA TYR A 250 -12.50 -23.16 6.40
C TYR A 250 -11.00 -22.89 6.27
N GLN A 251 -10.18 -23.94 6.25
CA GLN A 251 -8.74 -23.81 6.01
C GLN A 251 -8.44 -23.14 4.67
N ARG A 252 -9.19 -23.49 3.62
CA ARG A 252 -9.08 -22.82 2.33
C ARG A 252 -9.43 -21.36 2.44
N VAL A 253 -10.57 -21.00 3.02
CA VAL A 253 -11.01 -19.60 3.13
C VAL A 253 -9.99 -18.77 3.91
N PHE A 254 -9.50 -19.25 5.07
CA PHE A 254 -8.49 -18.55 5.85
C PHE A 254 -7.14 -18.41 5.12
N GLU A 255 -6.69 -19.45 4.41
CA GLU A 255 -5.49 -19.38 3.57
C GLU A 255 -5.63 -18.35 2.44
N LEU A 256 -6.81 -18.23 1.82
CA LEU A 256 -7.05 -17.23 0.78
C LEU A 256 -6.89 -15.79 1.31
N GLY A 257 -7.38 -15.51 2.52
CA GLY A 257 -7.18 -14.22 3.18
C GLY A 257 -5.70 -13.89 3.40
N ARG A 258 -4.94 -14.88 3.89
CA ARG A 258 -3.49 -14.75 4.11
C ARG A 258 -2.72 -14.51 2.81
N ARG A 259 -2.98 -15.33 1.80
CA ARG A 259 -2.41 -15.21 0.45
C ARG A 259 -2.73 -13.86 -0.19
N HIS A 260 -3.97 -13.38 -0.06
CA HIS A 260 -4.38 -12.08 -0.58
C HIS A 260 -3.62 -10.93 0.08
N LYS A 261 -3.51 -10.93 1.42
CA LYS A 261 -2.83 -9.86 2.16
C LYS A 261 -1.35 -9.77 1.83
N ILE A 262 -0.63 -10.89 1.72
CA ILE A 262 0.80 -10.88 1.37
C ILE A 262 1.03 -10.23 0.00
N MET A 263 0.20 -10.57 -0.99
CA MET A 263 0.31 -10.00 -2.32
C MET A 263 -0.16 -8.54 -2.38
N ASN A 264 -1.05 -8.12 -1.48
CA ASN A 264 -1.68 -6.79 -1.46
C ASN A 264 -1.63 -6.19 -0.05
N PRO A 265 -0.45 -5.72 0.42
CA PRO A 265 -0.31 -5.23 1.80
C PRO A 265 -1.25 -4.09 2.18
N ASP A 266 -1.76 -3.33 1.22
CA ASP A 266 -2.68 -2.22 1.46
C ASP A 266 -4.13 -2.60 1.67
N LYS A 267 -4.49 -3.85 1.38
CA LYS A 267 -5.85 -4.39 1.54
C LYS A 267 -6.02 -5.04 2.92
N MET A 268 -7.25 -5.35 3.32
CA MET A 268 -7.57 -5.93 4.63
C MET A 268 -6.96 -5.18 5.83
N ARG A 269 -6.99 -3.83 5.82
CA ARG A 269 -6.36 -2.96 6.84
C ARG A 269 -6.93 -3.14 8.23
N THR A 270 -8.21 -3.48 8.37
CA THR A 270 -8.88 -3.64 9.67
C THR A 270 -9.21 -5.10 10.00
N THR A 271 -9.18 -5.98 8.99
CA THR A 271 -9.65 -7.37 9.12
C THR A 271 -8.52 -8.40 9.23
N TYR A 272 -7.34 -8.13 8.66
CA TYR A 272 -6.25 -9.12 8.64
C TYR A 272 -5.67 -9.45 10.03
N GLY A 273 -5.50 -8.47 10.90
CA GLY A 273 -5.05 -8.68 12.28
C GLY A 273 -6.04 -9.54 13.08
N LYS A 274 -7.36 -9.32 12.90
CA LYS A 274 -8.39 -10.20 13.47
C LYS A 274 -8.22 -11.64 12.97
N LEU A 275 -8.01 -11.83 11.66
CA LEU A 275 -7.75 -13.14 11.07
C LEU A 275 -6.52 -13.80 11.70
N ILE A 276 -5.39 -13.09 11.74
CA ILE A 276 -4.13 -13.64 12.26
C ILE A 276 -4.23 -13.94 13.76
N TYR A 277 -4.84 -13.08 14.57
CA TYR A 277 -5.01 -13.33 16.00
C TYR A 277 -5.95 -14.51 16.28
N LEU A 278 -7.00 -14.67 15.48
CA LEU A 278 -7.85 -15.85 15.52
C LEU A 278 -7.06 -17.11 15.18
N LEU A 279 -6.28 -17.09 14.11
CA LEU A 279 -5.48 -18.24 13.69
C LEU A 279 -4.37 -18.57 14.69
N GLN A 280 -3.74 -17.56 15.28
CA GLN A 280 -2.74 -17.68 16.33
C GLN A 280 -3.34 -18.37 17.57
N ASP A 281 -4.53 -17.93 18.02
CA ASP A 281 -5.23 -18.59 19.14
C ASP A 281 -5.63 -20.02 18.80
N SER A 282 -6.05 -20.29 17.54
CA SER A 282 -6.42 -21.63 17.09
C SER A 282 -5.26 -22.63 17.09
N GLN A 283 -4.01 -22.17 17.21
CA GLN A 283 -2.85 -23.07 17.28
C GLN A 283 -2.71 -23.78 18.63
N ALA A 284 -3.30 -23.25 19.70
CA ALA A 284 -3.19 -23.87 21.02
C ALA A 284 -3.80 -25.29 21.03
N PRO A 285 -3.11 -26.31 21.61
CA PRO A 285 -3.57 -27.71 21.57
C PRO A 285 -4.99 -27.89 22.14
N GLU A 286 -5.30 -27.25 23.26
CA GLU A 286 -6.62 -27.28 23.88
C GLU A 286 -7.74 -26.72 22.97
N ILE A 287 -7.40 -25.79 22.07
CA ILE A 287 -8.35 -25.21 21.12
C ILE A 287 -8.56 -26.16 19.94
N LYS A 288 -7.47 -26.74 19.41
CA LYS A 288 -7.53 -27.77 18.36
C LYS A 288 -8.39 -28.95 18.80
N ASP A 289 -8.20 -29.43 20.03
CA ASP A 289 -8.97 -30.53 20.60
C ASP A 289 -10.47 -30.19 20.73
N LEU A 290 -10.80 -28.96 21.14
CA LEU A 290 -12.19 -28.50 21.29
C LEU A 290 -12.88 -28.17 19.95
N LEU A 291 -12.12 -27.77 18.93
CA LEU A 291 -12.62 -27.54 17.58
C LEU A 291 -12.78 -28.84 16.80
N GLY A 292 -11.90 -29.82 17.04
CA GLY A 292 -11.83 -31.08 16.30
C GLY A 292 -11.07 -30.99 14.98
N PHE A 293 -10.50 -29.82 14.63
CA PHE A 293 -9.79 -29.59 13.38
C PHE A 293 -8.77 -28.43 13.49
N SER A 294 -7.85 -28.31 12.53
CA SER A 294 -6.91 -27.18 12.46
C SER A 294 -7.45 -26.06 11.57
N CYS A 295 -7.45 -24.81 12.03
CA CYS A 295 -7.83 -23.68 11.16
C CYS A 295 -6.72 -23.28 10.17
N VAL A 296 -5.47 -23.70 10.40
CA VAL A 296 -4.31 -23.27 9.62
C VAL A 296 -3.84 -24.39 8.71
N LYS A 297 -3.63 -24.05 7.43
CA LYS A 297 -2.86 -24.83 6.47
C LYS A 297 -1.75 -23.97 5.84
N PRO A 298 -0.73 -24.58 5.20
CA PRO A 298 0.31 -23.84 4.48
C PRO A 298 -0.26 -22.98 3.35
N ILE A 299 0.37 -21.82 3.09
CA ILE A 299 0.03 -20.99 1.93
C ILE A 299 0.45 -21.68 0.65
N ASN A 300 -0.40 -21.59 -0.36
CA ASN A 300 -0.06 -22.07 -1.68
C ASN A 300 0.87 -21.08 -2.41
N THR A 301 2.09 -21.50 -2.72
CA THR A 301 3.10 -20.69 -3.41
C THR A 301 3.35 -21.18 -4.82
N VAL A 302 3.91 -20.32 -5.68
CA VAL A 302 4.28 -20.69 -7.05
C VAL A 302 5.20 -21.92 -7.06
N TYR A 303 6.18 -21.95 -6.15
CA TYR A 303 7.07 -23.10 -6.00
C TYR A 303 6.34 -24.39 -5.62
N ALA A 304 5.41 -24.32 -4.66
CA ALA A 304 4.69 -25.50 -4.19
C ALA A 304 3.89 -26.15 -5.34
N VAL A 305 3.12 -25.33 -6.08
CA VAL A 305 2.34 -25.80 -7.25
C VAL A 305 3.23 -26.43 -8.30
N LEU A 306 4.34 -25.78 -8.67
CA LEU A 306 5.23 -26.28 -9.71
C LEU A 306 5.98 -27.53 -9.27
N LYS A 307 6.35 -27.63 -7.98
CA LYS A 307 7.00 -28.81 -7.41
C LYS A 307 6.07 -30.01 -7.37
N GLU A 308 4.84 -29.84 -6.91
CA GLU A 308 3.85 -30.92 -6.82
C GLU A 308 3.49 -31.50 -8.19
N ASN A 309 3.63 -30.71 -9.26
CA ASN A 309 3.27 -31.08 -10.63
C ASN A 309 4.48 -31.34 -11.55
N ASP A 310 5.68 -31.50 -10.99
CA ASP A 310 6.93 -31.77 -11.73
C ASP A 310 7.20 -30.77 -12.89
N ALA A 311 6.97 -29.49 -12.61
CA ALA A 311 7.09 -28.37 -13.54
C ALA A 311 8.10 -27.29 -13.10
N LEU A 312 8.98 -27.61 -12.14
CA LEU A 312 9.98 -26.66 -11.60
C LEU A 312 10.98 -26.15 -12.65
N GLU A 313 11.26 -26.92 -13.70
CA GLU A 313 12.15 -26.50 -14.78
C GLU A 313 11.66 -25.23 -15.51
N MET A 314 10.36 -24.90 -15.42
CA MET A 314 9.85 -23.63 -15.94
C MET A 314 10.53 -22.42 -15.28
N LEU A 315 10.92 -22.53 -14.01
CA LEU A 315 11.59 -21.46 -13.26
C LEU A 315 13.07 -21.30 -13.64
N ARG A 316 13.66 -22.31 -14.30
CA ARG A 316 15.04 -22.29 -14.79
C ARG A 316 15.14 -21.92 -16.27
N ASP A 317 14.00 -21.77 -16.94
CA ASP A 317 13.93 -21.38 -18.35
C ASP A 317 14.12 -19.88 -18.50
N ASP A 318 15.11 -19.45 -19.27
CA ASP A 318 15.47 -18.03 -19.43
C ASP A 318 14.31 -17.18 -19.99
N LEU A 319 13.35 -17.81 -20.68
CA LEU A 319 12.17 -17.13 -21.19
C LEU A 319 11.26 -16.61 -20.06
N ILE A 320 11.42 -17.10 -18.83
CA ILE A 320 10.66 -16.63 -17.65
C ILE A 320 10.89 -15.15 -17.36
N ASN A 321 12.09 -14.65 -17.68
CA ASN A 321 12.42 -13.24 -17.47
C ASN A 321 11.54 -12.35 -18.36
N ALA A 322 11.46 -12.67 -19.65
CA ALA A 322 10.57 -11.98 -20.59
C ALA A 322 9.09 -12.17 -20.24
N ALA A 323 8.69 -13.34 -19.72
CA ALA A 323 7.31 -13.63 -19.33
C ALA A 323 6.85 -12.84 -18.09
N THR A 324 7.77 -12.45 -17.22
CA THR A 324 7.46 -11.86 -15.90
C THR A 324 7.94 -10.42 -15.75
N GLN A 325 8.66 -9.87 -16.74
CA GLN A 325 9.15 -8.48 -16.71
C GLN A 325 8.02 -7.45 -16.53
N GLU A 326 8.33 -6.39 -15.79
CA GLU A 326 7.48 -5.20 -15.71
C GLU A 326 7.61 -4.35 -16.99
N ILE A 327 6.51 -3.73 -17.39
CA ILE A 327 6.46 -2.90 -18.59
C ILE A 327 6.32 -1.45 -18.16
N TYR A 328 7.42 -0.70 -18.29
CA TYR A 328 7.47 0.73 -18.01
C TYR A 328 6.87 1.53 -19.18
N SER A 329 6.03 2.52 -18.86
CA SER A 329 5.40 3.43 -19.82
C SER A 329 6.05 4.81 -19.88
N GLU A 330 6.70 5.25 -18.81
CA GLU A 330 7.28 6.59 -18.68
C GLU A 330 8.36 6.85 -19.73
N GLY A 331 8.23 7.97 -20.46
CA GLY A 331 9.21 8.41 -21.47
C GLY A 331 9.31 7.53 -22.72
N ARG A 332 8.37 6.60 -22.94
CA ARG A 332 8.45 5.60 -24.02
C ARG A 332 7.33 5.73 -25.04
N SER A 333 7.63 5.38 -26.29
CA SER A 333 6.63 5.39 -27.35
C SER A 333 5.63 4.24 -27.19
N ARG A 334 4.38 4.48 -27.61
CA ARG A 334 3.32 3.43 -27.64
C ARG A 334 3.75 2.18 -28.43
N ARG A 335 4.59 2.35 -29.46
CA ARG A 335 5.10 1.25 -30.29
C ARG A 335 6.06 0.34 -29.51
N GLU A 336 6.95 0.91 -28.71
CA GLU A 336 7.89 0.15 -27.89
C GLU A 336 7.16 -0.61 -26.78
N ILE A 337 6.21 0.06 -26.11
CA ILE A 337 5.36 -0.55 -25.09
C ILE A 337 4.61 -1.75 -25.70
N GLN A 338 4.00 -1.58 -26.87
CA GLN A 338 3.26 -2.66 -27.53
C GLN A 338 4.16 -3.83 -27.96
N ARG A 339 5.41 -3.56 -28.35
CA ARG A 339 6.40 -4.60 -28.68
C ARG A 339 6.71 -5.45 -27.46
N ASP A 340 6.94 -4.82 -26.32
CA ASP A 340 7.29 -5.51 -25.08
C ASP A 340 6.10 -6.32 -24.52
N ILE A 341 4.88 -5.77 -24.62
CA ILE A 341 3.64 -6.50 -24.30
C ILE A 341 3.56 -7.79 -25.13
N LYS A 342 3.72 -7.69 -26.46
CA LYS A 342 3.67 -8.86 -27.35
C LYS A 342 4.77 -9.87 -27.04
N SER A 343 5.97 -9.40 -26.68
CA SER A 343 7.08 -10.27 -26.28
C SER A 343 6.75 -11.04 -25.00
N LYS A 344 6.20 -10.34 -23.99
CA LYS A 344 5.77 -10.92 -22.71
C LYS A 344 4.66 -11.96 -22.91
N GLU A 345 3.61 -11.62 -23.66
CA GLU A 345 2.50 -12.54 -23.96
C GLU A 345 2.97 -13.80 -24.69
N ARG A 346 3.85 -13.63 -25.69
CA ARG A 346 4.43 -14.77 -26.43
C ARG A 346 5.29 -15.65 -25.52
N ALA A 347 6.07 -15.06 -24.62
CA ALA A 347 6.87 -15.77 -23.64
C ALA A 347 6.00 -16.60 -22.68
N ILE A 348 4.93 -16.00 -22.14
CA ILE A 348 3.95 -16.68 -21.29
C ILE A 348 3.29 -17.85 -22.01
N GLU A 349 2.85 -17.65 -23.26
CA GLU A 349 2.23 -18.72 -24.05
C GLU A 349 3.20 -19.87 -24.28
N THR A 350 4.42 -19.56 -24.70
CA THR A 350 5.46 -20.56 -24.99
C THR A 350 5.79 -21.40 -23.75
N LEU A 351 5.99 -20.76 -22.58
CA LEU A 351 6.29 -21.45 -21.33
C LEU A 351 5.12 -22.32 -20.87
N SER A 352 3.92 -21.74 -20.85
CA SER A 352 2.73 -22.45 -20.37
C SER A 352 2.39 -23.67 -21.23
N THR A 353 2.61 -23.62 -22.55
CA THR A 353 2.47 -24.80 -23.43
C THR A 353 3.58 -25.83 -23.21
N ARG A 354 4.85 -25.39 -23.12
CA ARG A 354 6.03 -26.27 -23.00
C ARG A 354 6.04 -27.07 -21.70
N TYR A 355 5.65 -26.44 -20.60
CA TYR A 355 5.71 -27.03 -19.26
C TYR A 355 4.38 -27.62 -18.79
N GLN A 356 3.37 -27.70 -19.65
CA GLN A 356 2.14 -28.41 -19.33
C GLN A 356 2.45 -29.89 -19.01
N ARG A 357 1.88 -30.41 -17.92
CA ARG A 357 2.03 -31.81 -17.47
C ARG A 357 0.68 -32.37 -17.06
N ARG A 358 0.62 -33.68 -16.82
CA ARG A 358 -0.55 -34.35 -16.26
C ARG A 358 -0.70 -33.94 -14.79
N GLY A 359 -1.60 -33.01 -14.50
CA GLY A 359 -1.85 -32.48 -13.15
C GLY A 359 -1.88 -30.95 -13.09
N VAL A 360 -1.15 -30.28 -13.99
CA VAL A 360 -1.11 -28.83 -14.09
C VAL A 360 -1.60 -28.37 -15.46
N SER A 361 -2.66 -27.56 -15.46
CA SER A 361 -3.21 -26.99 -16.68
C SER A 361 -2.35 -25.85 -17.21
N GLN A 362 -2.45 -25.55 -18.50
CA GLN A 362 -1.82 -24.36 -19.08
C GLN A 362 -2.21 -23.09 -18.32
N GLU A 363 -3.47 -22.99 -17.88
CA GLU A 363 -3.97 -21.84 -17.13
C GLU A 363 -3.33 -21.71 -15.76
N THR A 364 -3.09 -22.82 -15.06
CA THR A 364 -2.37 -22.84 -13.79
C THR A 364 -0.92 -22.39 -13.95
N LEU A 365 -0.27 -22.74 -15.06
CA LEU A 365 1.08 -22.26 -15.36
C LEU A 365 1.09 -20.76 -15.68
N ARG A 366 0.10 -20.25 -16.43
CA ARG A 366 -0.08 -18.80 -16.63
C ARG A 366 -0.29 -18.09 -15.30
N GLN A 367 -1.13 -18.64 -14.44
CA GLN A 367 -1.36 -18.12 -13.09
C GLN A 367 -0.06 -18.01 -12.28
N CYS A 368 0.81 -19.03 -12.34
CA CYS A 368 2.14 -18.98 -11.70
C CYS A 368 3.00 -17.84 -12.26
N LEU A 369 3.05 -17.66 -13.58
CA LEU A 369 3.80 -16.58 -14.21
C LEU A 369 3.23 -15.20 -13.85
N TYR A 370 1.90 -15.06 -13.80
CA TYR A 370 1.25 -13.84 -13.34
C TYR A 370 1.57 -13.52 -11.89
N SER A 371 1.63 -14.52 -11.00
CA SER A 371 2.04 -14.31 -9.60
C SER A 371 3.47 -13.80 -9.45
N ILE A 372 4.39 -14.28 -10.29
CA ILE A 372 5.76 -13.75 -10.32
C ILE A 372 5.76 -12.31 -10.85
N GLY A 373 4.97 -12.03 -11.89
CA GLY A 373 4.76 -10.66 -12.38
C GLY A 373 4.17 -9.74 -11.30
N ASP A 374 3.19 -10.20 -10.53
CA ASP A 374 2.59 -9.46 -9.42
C ASP A 374 3.65 -9.16 -8.33
N ASN A 375 4.59 -10.09 -8.06
CA ASN A 375 5.72 -9.80 -7.18
C ASN A 375 6.65 -8.71 -7.75
N HIS A 376 6.93 -8.71 -9.06
CA HIS A 376 7.72 -7.63 -9.66
C HIS A 376 7.00 -6.28 -9.62
N ALA A 377 5.69 -6.26 -9.87
CA ALA A 377 4.86 -5.07 -9.70
C ALA A 377 4.90 -4.55 -8.26
N PHE A 378 4.81 -5.45 -7.27
CA PHE A 378 5.00 -5.09 -5.85
C PHE A 378 6.35 -4.41 -5.63
N LEU A 379 7.45 -5.00 -6.10
CA LEU A 379 8.79 -4.43 -5.94
C LEU A 379 8.88 -3.05 -6.58
N ARG A 380 8.32 -2.87 -7.78
CA ARG A 380 8.30 -1.58 -8.47
C ARG A 380 7.65 -0.48 -7.64
N VAL A 381 6.48 -0.76 -7.08
CA VAL A 381 5.72 0.23 -6.30
C VAL A 381 6.34 0.44 -4.93
N ASN A 382 6.86 -0.61 -4.31
CA ASN A 382 7.25 -0.57 -2.90
C ASN A 382 8.74 -0.27 -2.71
N ARG A 383 9.61 -1.01 -3.40
CA ARG A 383 11.07 -0.95 -3.25
C ARG A 383 11.68 0.20 -4.05
N ASP A 384 11.30 0.36 -5.31
CA ASP A 384 11.99 1.30 -6.22
C ASP A 384 11.92 2.78 -5.79
N PRO A 385 10.90 3.27 -5.05
CA PRO A 385 10.97 4.60 -4.44
C PRO A 385 12.19 4.78 -3.52
N CYS A 386 12.65 3.72 -2.84
CA CYS A 386 13.90 3.80 -2.06
C CYS A 386 15.11 4.03 -2.97
N GLU A 387 15.18 3.34 -4.12
CA GLU A 387 16.26 3.51 -5.10
C GLU A 387 16.26 4.93 -5.68
N ARG A 388 15.10 5.44 -6.08
CA ARG A 388 14.96 6.83 -6.57
C ARG A 388 15.41 7.86 -5.54
N MET A 389 15.04 7.69 -4.27
CA MET A 389 15.47 8.60 -3.21
C MET A 389 16.98 8.51 -2.93
N ILE A 390 17.59 7.33 -3.09
CA ILE A 390 19.04 7.15 -3.04
C ILE A 390 19.71 7.91 -4.20
N ASP A 391 19.19 7.77 -5.41
CA ASP A 391 19.73 8.46 -6.59
C ASP A 391 19.65 9.98 -6.43
N TYR A 392 18.51 10.50 -5.95
CA TYR A 392 18.37 11.93 -5.65
C TYR A 392 19.36 12.41 -4.57
N LEU A 393 19.58 11.61 -3.52
CA LEU A 393 20.58 11.94 -2.50
C LEU A 393 21.99 12.02 -3.09
N GLN A 394 22.38 11.05 -3.91
CA GLN A 394 23.70 10.98 -4.53
C GLN A 394 23.93 12.04 -5.60
N GLN A 395 22.89 12.36 -6.38
CA GLN A 395 22.94 13.37 -7.43
C GLN A 395 23.09 14.79 -6.86
N TYR A 396 22.28 15.13 -5.85
CA TYR A 396 22.16 16.52 -5.39
C TYR A 396 23.04 16.88 -4.18
N PHE A 397 23.49 15.89 -3.40
CA PHE A 397 24.24 16.12 -2.15
C PHE A 397 25.57 15.38 -2.17
N HIS A 398 26.66 16.09 -1.87
CA HIS A 398 27.98 15.48 -1.76
C HIS A 398 28.15 14.81 -0.37
N PRO A 399 28.77 13.63 -0.25
CA PRO A 399 28.79 12.87 1.01
C PRO A 399 29.45 13.56 2.21
N THR A 400 30.35 14.51 1.98
CA THR A 400 31.16 15.14 3.03
C THR A 400 31.11 16.67 3.03
N GLN A 401 30.68 17.31 1.95
CA GLN A 401 30.81 18.76 1.77
C GLN A 401 29.49 19.36 1.31
N ALA A 402 28.97 20.31 2.06
CA ALA A 402 27.83 21.09 1.60
C ALA A 402 28.34 22.15 0.60
N LYS A 403 27.93 22.05 -0.68
CA LYS A 403 28.29 23.05 -1.70
C LYS A 403 27.78 24.46 -1.36
N ASP A 404 26.66 24.53 -0.63
CA ASP A 404 26.02 25.76 -0.14
C ASP A 404 25.48 25.49 1.27
N PRO A 405 25.60 26.42 2.24
CA PRO A 405 24.90 26.35 3.53
C PRO A 405 23.43 25.93 3.46
N LYS A 406 22.69 26.37 2.44
CA LYS A 406 21.27 26.01 2.22
C LYS A 406 21.08 24.53 1.93
N ASN A 407 22.06 23.88 1.30
CA ASN A 407 22.04 22.46 0.93
C ASN A 407 22.72 21.55 1.98
N SER A 408 23.14 22.10 3.12
CA SER A 408 23.76 21.32 4.20
C SER A 408 22.75 20.43 4.91
N LEU A 409 22.94 19.12 4.92
CA LEU A 409 22.04 18.20 5.65
C LEU A 409 22.21 18.23 7.18
N ALA A 410 23.01 19.13 7.74
CA ALA A 410 23.26 19.15 9.19
C ALA A 410 21.97 19.40 10.00
N ILE A 411 21.78 18.63 11.07
CA ILE A 411 20.68 18.76 12.03
C ILE A 411 21.23 18.96 13.45
N ARG A 412 20.46 19.67 14.28
CA ARG A 412 20.84 19.95 15.67
C ARG A 412 19.66 19.71 16.58
N SER A 413 19.89 18.96 17.66
CA SER A 413 18.87 18.66 18.65
C SER A 413 18.24 19.94 19.20
N GLY A 414 16.91 19.96 19.29
CA GLY A 414 16.11 21.10 19.70
C GLY A 414 15.84 22.14 18.61
N LYS A 415 16.44 22.02 17.42
CA LYS A 415 16.20 22.93 16.28
C LYS A 415 15.27 22.28 15.27
N GLY A 416 14.15 22.93 14.95
CA GLY A 416 13.20 22.42 13.95
C GLY A 416 12.57 21.07 14.32
N GLY A 417 12.49 20.75 15.62
CA GLY A 417 11.94 19.48 16.11
C GLY A 417 12.92 18.30 16.14
N ALA A 418 14.14 18.48 15.60
CA ALA A 418 15.15 17.42 15.58
C ALA A 418 15.53 16.97 16.99
N ARG A 419 15.67 15.65 17.18
CA ARG A 419 16.16 15.07 18.44
C ARG A 419 17.63 14.68 18.36
N LEU A 420 18.08 14.26 17.19
CA LEU A 420 19.46 13.94 16.89
C LEU A 420 20.28 15.19 16.54
N SER A 421 21.60 15.09 16.70
CA SER A 421 22.56 16.11 16.25
C SER A 421 23.60 15.46 15.35
N HIS A 422 23.58 15.81 14.06
CA HIS A 422 24.48 15.31 13.05
C HIS A 422 25.06 16.48 12.25
N ASP A 423 26.35 16.44 11.96
CA ASP A 423 26.90 17.27 10.89
C ASP A 423 26.39 16.77 9.52
N HIS A 424 26.74 17.48 8.46
CA HIS A 424 26.30 17.15 7.12
C HIS A 424 26.68 15.73 6.69
N SER A 425 27.93 15.33 6.93
CA SER A 425 28.44 14.02 6.49
C SER A 425 27.78 12.87 7.25
N LYS A 426 27.59 13.06 8.56
CA LYS A 426 26.90 12.08 9.40
C LYS A 426 25.42 11.96 9.05
N GLN A 427 24.73 13.07 8.74
CA GLN A 427 23.33 13.00 8.29
C GLN A 427 23.23 12.33 6.91
N TYR A 428 24.10 12.69 5.96
CA TYR A 428 24.15 12.04 4.66
C TYR A 428 24.31 10.52 4.80
N ALA A 429 25.29 10.08 5.60
CA ALA A 429 25.55 8.67 5.88
C ALA A 429 24.33 8.00 6.53
N TYR A 430 23.66 8.66 7.47
CA TYR A 430 22.48 8.14 8.14
C TYR A 430 21.31 7.91 7.18
N VAL A 431 21.08 8.85 6.25
CA VAL A 431 20.00 8.76 5.25
C VAL A 431 20.27 7.65 4.25
N ILE A 432 21.47 7.61 3.64
CA ILE A 432 21.82 6.59 2.63
C ILE A 432 21.76 5.17 3.22
N GLN A 433 22.22 4.99 4.46
CA GLN A 433 22.13 3.71 5.19
C GLN A 433 20.68 3.30 5.44
N SER A 434 19.82 4.24 5.84
CA SER A 434 18.41 3.97 6.12
C SER A 434 17.64 3.59 4.86
N LEU A 435 17.78 4.36 3.78
CA LEU A 435 17.15 4.08 2.50
C LEU A 435 17.66 2.75 1.90
N THR A 436 18.97 2.47 2.02
CA THR A 436 19.53 1.19 1.55
C THR A 436 18.96 0.03 2.34
N LEU A 437 18.85 0.14 3.67
CA LEU A 437 18.23 -0.89 4.49
C LEU A 437 16.77 -1.11 4.11
N TRP A 438 15.99 -0.04 3.98
CA TRP A 438 14.58 -0.10 3.57
C TRP A 438 14.39 -0.78 2.22
N LYS A 439 15.25 -0.47 1.24
CA LYS A 439 15.28 -1.13 -0.05
C LYS A 439 15.47 -2.65 0.08
N GLU A 440 16.45 -3.09 0.88
CA GLU A 440 16.72 -4.52 1.08
C GLU A 440 15.58 -5.22 1.83
N ILE A 441 14.98 -4.58 2.83
CA ILE A 441 13.78 -5.11 3.53
C ILE A 441 12.63 -5.32 2.54
N LEU A 442 12.33 -4.31 1.71
CA LEU A 442 11.22 -4.37 0.76
C LEU A 442 11.49 -5.36 -0.37
N HIS A 443 12.77 -5.54 -0.74
CA HIS A 443 13.18 -6.56 -1.70
C HIS A 443 12.85 -7.99 -1.23
N ASP A 444 13.03 -8.26 0.06
CA ASP A 444 12.77 -9.55 0.71
C ASP A 444 11.41 -9.60 1.45
N MET A 445 10.51 -8.64 1.21
CA MET A 445 9.27 -8.48 1.99
C MET A 445 8.38 -9.74 2.00
N PHE A 446 8.21 -10.40 0.86
CA PHE A 446 7.39 -11.62 0.80
C PHE A 446 7.99 -12.79 1.61
N HIS A 447 9.32 -12.88 1.65
CA HIS A 447 10.03 -13.87 2.45
C HIS A 447 9.92 -13.52 3.95
N LEU A 448 10.15 -12.26 4.31
CA LEU A 448 9.92 -11.76 5.68
C LEU A 448 8.50 -12.03 6.15
N TRP A 449 7.49 -11.78 5.31
CA TRP A 449 6.08 -12.01 5.65
C TRP A 449 5.78 -13.49 5.85
N SER A 450 6.33 -14.36 5.00
CA SER A 450 6.18 -15.81 5.16
C SER A 450 6.75 -16.29 6.50
N LEU A 451 7.94 -15.82 6.87
CA LEU A 451 8.55 -16.14 8.17
C LEU A 451 7.80 -15.51 9.35
N ALA A 452 7.25 -14.30 9.17
CA ALA A 452 6.43 -13.62 10.17
C ALA A 452 5.19 -14.44 10.51
N GLU A 453 4.48 -14.96 9.49
CA GLU A 453 3.35 -15.85 9.74
C GLU A 453 3.77 -17.18 10.35
N GLU A 454 4.89 -17.77 9.93
CA GLU A 454 5.40 -19.00 10.56
C GLU A 454 5.77 -18.81 12.05
N ASP A 455 6.29 -17.63 12.43
CA ASP A 455 6.54 -17.28 13.82
C ASP A 455 5.22 -17.06 14.58
N LEU A 456 4.30 -16.28 14.00
CA LEU A 456 2.99 -15.95 14.59
C LEU A 456 2.13 -17.20 14.83
N LEU A 457 2.08 -18.10 13.84
CA LEU A 457 1.27 -19.32 13.83
C LEU A 457 2.06 -20.56 14.30
N SER A 458 3.13 -20.36 15.06
CA SER A 458 3.94 -21.46 15.58
C SER A 458 3.21 -22.26 16.66
N ASP A 459 3.19 -23.58 16.51
CA ASP A 459 2.71 -24.50 17.55
C ASP A 459 3.63 -24.54 18.80
N SER A 460 4.87 -24.08 18.65
CA SER A 460 5.91 -24.18 19.68
C SER A 460 6.18 -22.89 20.43
N ILE A 461 5.85 -21.74 19.83
CA ILE A 461 6.12 -20.42 20.38
C ILE A 461 4.80 -19.71 20.59
N SER A 462 4.36 -19.60 21.85
CA SER A 462 3.14 -18.87 22.20
C SER A 462 3.41 -17.40 22.50
N TYR A 463 2.39 -16.57 22.32
CA TYR A 463 2.40 -15.17 22.73
C TYR A 463 2.09 -15.02 24.23
N ARG A 464 2.41 -13.85 24.79
CA ARG A 464 1.95 -13.40 26.10
C ARG A 464 1.24 -12.06 25.93
N LEU A 465 0.02 -11.97 26.44
CA LEU A 465 -0.72 -10.72 26.48
C LEU A 465 -0.11 -9.82 27.57
N ARG A 466 0.45 -8.67 27.20
CA ARG A 466 1.16 -7.77 28.10
C ARG A 466 0.88 -6.32 27.75
N ASP A 467 0.74 -5.48 28.76
CA ASP A 467 0.82 -4.05 28.57
C ASP A 467 2.27 -3.67 28.23
N THR A 468 2.44 -2.96 27.13
CA THR A 468 3.73 -2.55 26.57
C THR A 468 4.06 -1.09 26.86
N GLY A 469 3.15 -0.36 27.52
CA GLY A 469 3.18 1.10 27.61
C GLY A 469 2.50 1.80 26.43
N GLN A 470 2.25 1.06 25.33
CA GLN A 470 1.46 1.51 24.16
C GLN A 470 0.07 0.83 24.13
N GLY A 471 -0.33 0.19 25.23
CA GLY A 471 -1.54 -0.62 25.30
C GLY A 471 -1.27 -2.13 25.41
N LEU A 472 -2.36 -2.87 25.49
CA LEU A 472 -2.36 -4.32 25.71
C LEU A 472 -2.07 -5.07 24.41
N ASN A 473 -0.91 -5.69 24.34
CA ASN A 473 -0.38 -6.26 23.11
C ASN A 473 -0.06 -7.75 23.25
N ARG A 474 -0.24 -8.51 22.16
CA ARG A 474 0.18 -9.91 22.06
C ARG A 474 1.67 -9.97 21.76
N VAL A 475 2.48 -10.07 22.82
CA VAL A 475 3.94 -10.09 22.70
C VAL A 475 4.42 -11.51 22.40
N GLN A 476 5.03 -11.72 21.23
CA GLN A 476 5.49 -13.05 20.77
C GLN A 476 6.90 -13.00 20.19
N PRO A 477 7.84 -13.83 20.68
CA PRO A 477 9.15 -13.97 20.05
C PRO A 477 9.02 -14.41 18.59
N SER A 478 9.74 -13.74 17.68
CA SER A 478 9.72 -14.05 16.24
C SER A 478 11.13 -14.35 15.72
N PRO A 479 11.70 -15.52 16.09
CA PRO A 479 13.10 -15.83 15.84
C PRO A 479 13.45 -16.02 14.37
N LYS A 480 12.54 -16.54 13.54
CA LYS A 480 12.82 -16.73 12.10
C LYS A 480 12.90 -15.37 11.40
N THR A 481 11.90 -14.53 11.64
CA THR A 481 11.83 -13.16 11.12
C THR A 481 13.02 -12.34 11.58
N SER A 482 13.35 -12.41 12.88
CA SER A 482 14.51 -11.70 13.46
C SER A 482 15.83 -12.12 12.80
N ARG A 483 16.08 -13.42 12.56
CA ARG A 483 17.30 -13.89 11.90
C ARG A 483 17.44 -13.39 10.47
N LEU A 484 16.35 -13.40 9.70
CA LEU A 484 16.36 -12.85 8.34
C LEU A 484 16.64 -11.34 8.37
N MET A 485 16.01 -10.61 9.29
CA MET A 485 16.23 -9.18 9.45
C MET A 485 17.69 -8.83 9.81
N HIS A 486 18.34 -9.62 10.66
CA HIS A 486 19.79 -9.47 10.94
C HIS A 486 20.66 -9.75 9.70
N THR A 487 20.26 -10.71 8.87
CA THR A 487 20.96 -11.02 7.60
C THR A 487 20.84 -9.87 6.62
N ILE A 488 19.64 -9.30 6.48
CA ILE A 488 19.36 -8.11 5.66
C ILE A 488 20.16 -6.90 6.16
N LEU A 489 20.17 -6.66 7.48
CA LEU A 489 20.94 -5.57 8.08
C LEU A 489 22.44 -5.72 7.79
N HIS A 490 23.00 -6.91 7.96
CA HIS A 490 24.41 -7.17 7.67
C HIS A 490 24.73 -6.97 6.18
N LYS A 491 23.83 -7.36 5.28
CA LYS A 491 23.96 -7.10 3.83
C LYS A 491 23.99 -5.59 3.54
N ALA A 492 23.07 -4.83 4.14
CA ALA A 492 23.02 -3.37 4.00
C ALA A 492 24.27 -2.69 4.60
N GLN A 493 24.75 -3.13 5.76
CA GLN A 493 25.99 -2.62 6.37
C GLN A 493 27.20 -2.85 5.46
N LYS A 494 27.29 -4.03 4.83
CA LYS A 494 28.38 -4.36 3.91
C LYS A 494 28.34 -3.50 2.64
N SER A 495 27.15 -3.14 2.13
CA SER A 495 27.05 -2.35 0.90
C SER A 495 27.40 -0.88 1.10
N VAL A 496 27.09 -0.30 2.27
CA VAL A 496 27.34 1.12 2.58
C VAL A 496 28.68 1.37 3.31
N GLY A 497 29.33 0.33 3.82
CA GLY A 497 30.69 0.35 4.37
C GLY A 497 30.83 0.91 5.80
N SER A 498 30.06 1.93 6.17
CA SER A 498 30.03 2.48 7.54
C SER A 498 28.60 2.50 8.08
N TRP A 499 28.41 2.45 9.40
CA TRP A 499 27.08 2.44 10.02
C TRP A 499 26.95 3.53 11.09
N VAL A 500 25.93 4.38 10.97
CA VAL A 500 25.57 5.44 11.92
C VAL A 500 24.25 5.06 12.59
N GLY A 501 24.19 5.18 13.92
CA GLY A 501 23.02 4.80 14.71
C GLY A 501 23.12 3.38 15.27
N SER A 502 22.08 2.97 16.00
CA SER A 502 22.00 1.65 16.60
C SER A 502 21.69 0.58 15.54
N SER A 503 22.21 -0.62 15.78
CA SER A 503 21.90 -1.84 14.99
C SER A 503 20.86 -2.73 15.68
N VAL A 504 20.26 -2.25 16.78
CA VAL A 504 19.24 -2.99 17.53
C VAL A 504 17.98 -3.10 16.67
N ILE A 505 17.51 -4.34 16.54
CA ILE A 505 16.24 -4.71 15.92
C ILE A 505 15.31 -5.19 17.03
N HIS A 506 14.19 -4.51 17.20
CA HIS A 506 13.14 -4.90 18.14
C HIS A 506 12.22 -5.92 17.48
N MET A 507 11.92 -7.01 18.20
CA MET A 507 11.06 -8.08 17.71
C MET A 507 10.60 -8.97 18.86
N GLY A 508 9.30 -9.03 19.12
CA GLY A 508 8.75 -9.80 20.24
C GLY A 508 8.97 -9.14 21.60
N ASP A 509 9.03 -7.81 21.66
CA ASP A 509 9.27 -7.02 22.88
C ASP A 509 8.24 -5.89 23.06
N HIS A 510 8.51 -4.89 23.90
CA HIS A 510 7.56 -3.80 24.14
C HIS A 510 7.53 -2.74 23.02
N ASN A 511 8.56 -2.68 22.18
CA ASN A 511 8.67 -1.73 21.08
C ASN A 511 8.08 -2.31 19.79
N VAL A 512 8.33 -3.59 19.54
CA VAL A 512 7.72 -4.35 18.43
C VAL A 512 7.17 -5.66 19.00
N PRO A 513 5.91 -5.67 19.47
CA PRO A 513 5.29 -6.81 20.16
C PRO A 513 5.32 -8.13 19.42
N ASN A 514 5.18 -8.13 18.11
CA ASN A 514 5.15 -9.35 17.30
C ASN A 514 5.52 -9.06 15.84
N ALA A 515 5.69 -10.12 15.05
CA ALA A 515 6.05 -9.98 13.64
C ALA A 515 4.96 -9.32 12.78
N LEU A 516 3.69 -9.28 13.22
CA LEU A 516 2.63 -8.61 12.47
C LEU A 516 2.84 -7.10 12.47
N LEU A 517 3.11 -6.51 13.64
CA LEU A 517 3.44 -5.09 13.80
C LEU A 517 4.74 -4.72 13.08
N PHE A 518 5.73 -5.63 13.07
CA PHE A 518 6.94 -5.45 12.27
C PHE A 518 6.61 -5.30 10.77
N ILE A 519 5.85 -6.25 10.21
CA ILE A 519 5.49 -6.21 8.79
C ILE A 519 4.70 -4.95 8.45
N ASP A 520 3.70 -4.61 9.27
CA ASP A 520 2.88 -3.42 9.05
C ASP A 520 3.75 -2.16 8.97
N LYS A 521 4.69 -1.99 9.90
CA LYS A 521 5.64 -0.88 9.93
C LYS A 521 6.40 -0.73 8.62
N TYR A 522 7.04 -1.79 8.12
CA TYR A 522 7.88 -1.67 6.91
C TYR A 522 7.07 -1.61 5.61
N THR A 523 5.83 -2.11 5.59
CA THR A 523 4.94 -1.95 4.42
C THR A 523 4.50 -0.51 4.19
N GLN A 524 4.70 0.38 5.17
CA GLN A 524 4.35 1.79 5.06
C GLN A 524 5.41 2.65 4.35
N ILE A 525 6.64 2.15 4.17
CA ILE A 525 7.76 2.94 3.60
C ILE A 525 7.38 3.54 2.25
N TYR A 526 6.77 2.75 1.37
CA TYR A 526 6.45 3.21 0.03
C TYR A 526 5.37 4.30 0.06
N ARG A 527 4.44 4.26 1.01
CA ARG A 527 3.42 5.30 1.19
C ARG A 527 4.06 6.64 1.47
N ILE A 528 5.21 6.67 2.16
CA ILE A 528 5.96 7.89 2.45
C ILE A 528 6.79 8.34 1.23
N LEU A 529 7.54 7.43 0.63
CA LEU A 529 8.54 7.78 -0.40
C LEU A 529 7.93 7.98 -1.79
N LEU A 530 6.92 7.20 -2.15
CA LEU A 530 6.30 7.26 -3.48
C LEU A 530 5.69 8.64 -3.77
N PRO A 531 4.95 9.30 -2.85
CA PRO A 531 4.44 10.65 -3.09
C PRO A 531 5.54 11.67 -3.32
N ILE A 532 6.63 11.60 -2.56
CA ILE A 532 7.78 12.49 -2.74
C ILE A 532 8.38 12.27 -4.14
N CYS A 533 8.60 11.00 -4.51
CA CYS A 533 9.10 10.64 -5.83
C CYS A 533 8.19 11.14 -6.95
N ASN A 534 6.87 10.97 -6.83
CA ASN A 534 5.89 11.40 -7.81
C ASN A 534 5.91 12.93 -7.96
N THR A 535 5.87 13.67 -6.85
CA THR A 535 6.01 15.14 -6.84
C THR A 535 7.27 15.58 -7.58
N LEU A 536 8.42 15.00 -7.24
CA LEU A 536 9.70 15.35 -7.85
C LEU A 536 9.73 15.07 -9.36
N SER A 537 9.14 13.96 -9.82
CA SER A 537 9.06 13.64 -11.26
C SER A 537 8.09 14.53 -12.03
N GLN A 538 7.11 15.15 -11.37
CA GLN A 538 6.14 16.03 -12.03
C GLN A 538 6.62 17.48 -12.15
N ILE A 539 7.63 17.90 -11.36
CA ILE A 539 8.15 19.27 -11.41
C ILE A 539 8.53 19.74 -12.84
N PRO A 540 9.23 18.94 -13.68
CA PRO A 540 9.49 19.31 -15.07
C PRO A 540 8.22 19.62 -15.87
N ASN A 541 7.17 18.82 -15.72
CA ASN A 541 5.87 19.04 -16.38
C ASN A 541 5.17 20.31 -15.86
N LEU A 542 5.34 20.65 -14.58
CA LEU A 542 4.81 21.91 -14.04
C LEU A 542 5.51 23.12 -14.67
N MET A 543 6.81 23.01 -14.96
CA MET A 543 7.59 24.07 -15.62
C MET A 543 7.18 24.30 -17.07
N GLU A 544 6.46 23.39 -17.73
CA GLU A 544 5.93 23.61 -19.08
C GLU A 544 4.80 24.67 -19.09
N LYS A 545 4.11 24.86 -17.96
CA LYS A 545 3.01 25.82 -17.83
C LYS A 545 3.56 27.20 -17.42
N PRO A 546 3.40 28.27 -18.23
CA PRO A 546 4.03 29.57 -17.96
C PRO A 546 3.72 30.17 -16.58
N ALA A 547 2.45 30.09 -16.14
CA ALA A 547 2.05 30.61 -14.83
C ALA A 547 2.70 29.86 -13.66
N LEU A 548 2.86 28.54 -13.78
CA LEU A 548 3.51 27.73 -12.74
C LEU A 548 5.02 27.88 -12.78
N ARG A 549 5.61 28.05 -13.97
CA ARG A 549 7.02 28.37 -14.13
C ARG A 549 7.38 29.66 -13.39
N SER A 550 6.64 30.75 -13.63
CA SER A 550 6.86 32.03 -12.93
C SER A 550 6.78 31.84 -11.42
N TYR A 551 5.73 31.18 -10.92
CA TYR A 551 5.59 30.88 -9.49
C TYR A 551 6.81 30.12 -8.92
N ILE A 552 7.29 29.08 -9.61
CA ILE A 552 8.44 28.29 -9.14
C ILE A 552 9.73 29.10 -9.19
N GLU A 553 9.95 29.89 -10.24
CA GLU A 553 11.13 30.74 -10.39
C GLU A 553 11.14 31.88 -9.36
N ASP A 554 9.99 32.49 -9.07
CA ASP A 554 9.86 33.59 -8.12
C ASP A 554 10.08 33.11 -6.66
N ASP A 555 9.47 31.98 -6.28
CA ASP A 555 9.50 31.49 -4.88
C ASP A 555 10.74 30.63 -4.55
N PHE A 556 11.25 29.88 -5.53
CA PHE A 556 12.31 28.88 -5.36
C PHE A 556 13.55 29.13 -6.23
N GLY A 557 13.47 30.02 -7.22
CA GLY A 557 14.58 30.39 -8.11
C GLY A 557 14.77 29.44 -9.31
N SER A 558 14.49 28.15 -9.16
CA SER A 558 14.51 27.17 -10.25
C SER A 558 13.82 25.87 -9.85
N ALA A 559 13.47 25.04 -10.84
CA ALA A 559 12.99 23.68 -10.63
C ALA A 559 14.00 22.84 -9.81
N GLU A 560 15.29 22.94 -10.09
CA GLU A 560 16.34 22.21 -9.37
C GLU A 560 16.44 22.66 -7.90
N ASN A 561 16.32 23.95 -7.62
CA ASN A 561 16.31 24.46 -6.25
C ASN A 561 15.08 24.00 -5.47
N LEU A 562 13.90 23.99 -6.10
CA LEU A 562 12.68 23.43 -5.51
C LEU A 562 12.86 21.95 -5.15
N MET A 563 13.40 21.14 -6.07
CA MET A 563 13.69 19.73 -5.82
C MET A 563 14.66 19.56 -4.64
N LYS A 564 15.78 20.30 -4.64
CA LYS A 564 16.76 20.28 -3.54
C LYS A 564 16.18 20.69 -2.21
N GLU A 565 15.23 21.62 -2.20
CA GLU A 565 14.59 22.06 -0.97
C GLU A 565 13.68 20.98 -0.37
N ILE A 566 12.81 20.38 -1.19
CA ILE A 566 11.97 19.25 -0.77
C ILE A 566 12.85 18.12 -0.23
N LEU A 567 13.86 17.73 -1.00
CA LEU A 567 14.80 16.68 -0.63
C LEU A 567 15.60 17.02 0.63
N SER A 568 16.11 18.24 0.75
CA SER A 568 16.90 18.65 1.91
C SER A 568 16.04 18.69 3.18
N ASP A 569 14.78 19.09 3.10
CA ASP A 569 13.87 19.09 4.25
C ASP A 569 13.56 17.65 4.68
N PHE A 570 13.23 16.77 3.73
CA PHE A 570 12.99 15.35 4.01
C PHE A 570 14.23 14.62 4.56
N PHE A 571 15.40 14.80 3.95
CA PHE A 571 16.64 14.14 4.39
C PHE A 571 17.15 14.65 5.74
N ARG A 572 16.79 15.88 6.13
CA ARG A 572 17.01 16.37 7.50
C ARG A 572 15.96 15.78 8.44
N HIS A 573 14.70 16.07 8.21
CA HIS A 573 13.63 15.94 9.20
C HIS A 573 12.86 14.62 9.15
N GLY A 574 12.91 13.90 8.03
CA GLY A 574 12.47 12.51 7.94
C GLY A 574 13.42 11.53 8.64
N PHE A 575 14.61 11.98 9.08
CA PHE A 575 15.66 11.16 9.69
C PHE A 575 16.33 11.84 10.90
N ASP A 576 15.59 12.63 11.68
CA ASP A 576 16.12 13.44 12.79
C ASP A 576 15.79 12.91 14.20
N GLY A 577 15.16 11.74 14.31
CA GLY A 577 14.73 11.14 15.58
C GLY A 577 13.46 11.73 16.17
N SER A 578 12.78 12.65 15.48
CA SER A 578 11.45 13.16 15.87
C SER A 578 10.37 12.06 15.81
N GLY A 579 9.25 12.30 16.50
CA GLY A 579 8.09 11.40 16.56
C GLY A 579 8.13 10.31 17.63
N ALA A 580 9.27 10.04 18.27
CA ALA A 580 9.34 9.05 19.36
C ALA A 580 8.85 9.61 20.71
N ASP A 581 8.43 8.78 21.65
CA ASP A 581 7.96 9.25 22.97
C ASP A 581 9.08 9.59 23.95
N ASN A 582 10.25 8.94 23.83
CA ASN A 582 11.37 9.14 24.74
C ASN A 582 12.73 9.22 24.00
N PHE A 583 13.81 9.51 24.73
CA PHE A 583 15.15 9.70 24.17
C PHE A 583 15.84 8.37 23.78
N TYR A 584 15.47 7.26 24.41
CA TYR A 584 16.02 5.93 24.12
C TYR A 584 15.46 5.37 22.80
N ASP A 585 14.19 5.65 22.53
CA ASP A 585 13.46 5.27 21.33
C ASP A 585 13.52 6.35 20.23
N ALA A 586 14.34 7.41 20.41
CA ALA A 586 14.46 8.60 19.54
C ALA A 586 15.07 8.33 18.15
N GLY A 587 14.53 7.35 17.45
CA GLY A 587 14.79 7.05 16.06
C GLY A 587 16.14 6.41 15.75
N SER A 588 16.96 6.08 16.77
CA SER A 588 18.33 5.59 16.57
C SER A 588 18.42 4.09 16.26
N CYS A 589 17.48 3.28 16.78
CA CYS A 589 17.35 1.86 16.47
C CYS A 589 16.82 1.67 15.06
N ILE A 590 16.94 0.45 14.53
CA ILE A 590 16.52 0.14 13.15
C ILE A 590 15.05 0.48 12.94
N ASP A 591 14.20 0.07 13.88
CA ASP A 591 12.77 0.30 13.82
C ASP A 591 12.38 1.76 14.08
N GLY A 592 13.20 2.50 14.83
CA GLY A 592 12.95 3.91 15.12
C GLY A 592 13.18 4.84 13.93
N ARG A 593 13.95 4.41 12.92
CA ARG A 593 14.28 5.23 11.73
C ARG A 593 13.04 5.68 10.96
N LEU A 594 11.98 4.87 10.96
CA LEU A 594 10.74 5.18 10.24
C LEU A 594 9.85 6.20 10.98
N THR A 595 9.97 6.28 12.30
CA THR A 595 9.14 7.16 13.14
C THR A 595 9.29 8.63 12.75
N SER A 596 10.50 9.08 12.43
CA SER A 596 10.74 10.46 12.00
C SER A 596 10.17 10.75 10.61
N ALA A 597 10.18 9.77 9.72
CA ALA A 597 9.59 9.91 8.38
C ALA A 597 8.07 10.04 8.46
N TRP A 598 7.42 9.30 9.36
CA TRP A 598 6.00 9.47 9.68
C TRP A 598 5.69 10.85 10.27
N ASN A 599 6.49 11.29 11.24
CA ASN A 599 6.35 12.63 11.80
C ASN A 599 6.58 13.73 10.76
N TRP A 600 7.45 13.51 9.77
CA TRP A 600 7.60 14.45 8.66
C TRP A 600 6.32 14.55 7.84
N CYS A 601 5.69 13.43 7.51
CA CYS A 601 4.42 13.38 6.76
C CYS A 601 3.31 14.18 7.44
N SER A 602 3.16 14.07 8.77
CA SER A 602 2.15 14.82 9.54
C SER A 602 2.41 16.33 9.61
N THR A 603 3.60 16.79 9.18
CA THR A 603 3.96 18.21 9.12
C THR A 603 4.01 18.76 7.70
N LEU A 604 3.76 17.94 6.67
CA LEU A 604 3.91 18.33 5.26
C LEU A 604 3.06 19.57 4.92
N GLU A 605 1.82 19.62 5.39
CA GLU A 605 0.89 20.76 5.16
C GLU A 605 1.45 22.12 5.63
N LYS A 606 2.40 22.09 6.58
CA LYS A 606 3.03 23.30 7.16
C LYS A 606 4.26 23.75 6.38
N LYS A 607 4.70 22.96 5.39
CA LYS A 607 5.89 23.25 4.59
C LYS A 607 5.52 24.17 3.43
N ARG A 608 6.37 25.16 3.14
CA ARG A 608 6.09 26.14 2.07
C ARG A 608 5.98 25.54 0.67
N PHE A 609 6.57 24.37 0.45
CA PHE A 609 6.48 23.62 -0.81
C PHE A 609 5.25 22.69 -0.87
N PHE A 610 4.36 22.69 0.14
CA PHE A 610 3.14 21.89 0.12
C PHE A 610 2.24 22.18 -1.11
N PRO A 611 2.08 23.42 -1.59
CA PRO A 611 1.33 23.68 -2.82
C PRO A 611 1.87 22.92 -4.04
N ILE A 612 3.17 22.64 -4.10
CA ILE A 612 3.77 21.85 -5.18
C ILE A 612 3.30 20.40 -5.15
N PHE A 613 3.17 19.81 -3.95
CA PHE A 613 2.60 18.47 -3.80
C PHE A 613 1.18 18.43 -4.36
N LEU A 614 0.34 19.40 -4.00
CA LEU A 614 -1.04 19.50 -4.52
C LEU A 614 -1.07 19.66 -6.04
N LEU A 615 -0.22 20.52 -6.60
CA LEU A 615 -0.11 20.73 -8.05
C LEU A 615 0.38 19.49 -8.81
N SER A 616 1.12 18.59 -8.15
CA SER A 616 1.54 17.29 -8.71
C SER A 616 0.52 16.16 -8.50
N GLY A 617 -0.68 16.45 -7.98
CA GLY A 617 -1.73 15.45 -7.77
C GLY A 617 -1.67 14.70 -6.44
N PHE A 618 -0.93 15.20 -5.45
CA PHE A 618 -0.93 14.62 -4.11
C PHE A 618 -2.27 14.82 -3.42
N ILE A 619 -2.88 13.72 -2.93
CA ILE A 619 -4.16 13.76 -2.21
C ILE A 619 -4.05 13.33 -0.74
N GLY A 620 -2.93 12.76 -0.31
CA GLY A 620 -2.70 12.30 1.05
C GLY A 620 -1.72 11.13 1.07
N PHE A 621 -1.30 10.66 2.25
CA PHE A 621 -0.37 9.52 2.36
C PHE A 621 -1.06 8.14 2.40
N ASP A 622 -2.39 8.12 2.28
CA ASP A 622 -3.23 6.95 2.61
C ASP A 622 -3.50 5.96 1.47
N GLY A 623 -2.83 6.11 0.31
CA GLY A 623 -2.79 5.03 -0.67
C GLY A 623 -3.66 5.20 -1.91
N ASP A 624 -4.43 6.28 -2.03
CA ASP A 624 -5.16 6.60 -3.25
C ASP A 624 -4.22 7.43 -4.15
N TRP A 625 -3.68 6.85 -5.22
CA TRP A 625 -2.78 7.52 -6.17
C TRP A 625 -3.11 7.18 -7.62
#